data_AF-A0A4Q1S2P2-F1
#
_entry.id   AF-A0A4Q1S2P2-F1
#
_cell.length_a   1.000
_cell.length_b   1.000
_cell.length_c   1.000
_cell.angle_alpha   90.00
_cell.angle_beta   90.00
_cell.angle_gamma   90.00
#
_symmetry.space_group_name_H-M   'P 1'
#
loop_
_entity.id
_entity.type
_entity.pdbx_description
1 polymer ?
#
loop_
_entity_poly.entity_id
_entity_poly.type
_entity_poly.pdbx_seq_one_letter_code
_entity_poly.pdbx_strand_id
1 'polypeptide(L)'
;MQEEINGIDEELIESNTEEFYGLQWVGKKEARRLAFLPPQGTLKFMEGEGINEENAKHILIEGDNLEVLRLLQKSYSGRIKMIYIDPPV
;
A
#
# COMPACT_ATOMS: atom_id res chain seq x y z
N MET A 1 0.02 23.00 8.34
CA MET A 1 -0.64 21.68 8.45
C MET A 1 -1.07 21.26 7.05
N GLN A 2 -0.06 20.99 6.24
CA GLN A 2 -0.10 20.55 4.85
C GLN A 2 1.34 20.09 4.64
N GLU A 3 1.68 18.94 5.22
CA GLU A 3 2.85 18.22 4.74
C GLU A 3 2.35 17.49 3.51
N GLU A 4 2.84 18.01 2.38
CA GLU A 4 2.69 17.49 1.05
C GLU A 4 2.83 15.97 1.06
N ILE A 5 1.82 15.30 0.52
CA ILE A 5 1.96 13.93 0.03
C ILE A 5 2.86 14.04 -1.19
N ASN A 6 4.17 14.15 -0.94
CA ASN A 6 5.22 14.09 -1.95
C ASN A 6 5.18 12.68 -2.55
N GLY A 7 4.56 12.55 -3.71
CA GLY A 7 4.48 11.29 -4.45
C GLY A 7 3.30 11.17 -5.41
N ILE A 8 2.37 12.12 -5.44
CA ILE A 8 1.42 12.19 -6.56
C ILE A 8 2.12 12.99 -7.67
N ASP A 9 2.80 12.28 -8.58
CA ASP A 9 3.16 12.88 -9.87
C ASP A 9 1.86 13.39 -10.49
N GLU A 10 1.71 14.71 -10.58
CA GLU A 10 0.62 15.36 -11.34
C GLU A 10 0.56 14.86 -12.80
N GLU A 11 1.65 14.25 -13.28
CA GLU A 11 1.78 13.59 -14.58
C GLU A 11 0.86 12.36 -14.77
N LEU A 12 0.30 11.80 -13.70
CA LEU A 12 -0.67 10.68 -13.75
C LEU A 12 -2.12 11.12 -14.00
N ILE A 13 -2.41 12.42 -13.97
CA ILE A 13 -3.71 12.98 -14.36
C ILE A 13 -3.74 12.98 -15.88
N GLU A 14 -4.24 11.88 -16.47
CA GLU A 14 -4.40 11.68 -17.91
C GLU A 14 -5.13 12.88 -18.56
N SER A 15 -4.39 13.83 -19.11
CA SER A 15 -4.89 14.75 -20.13
C SER A 15 -5.22 13.93 -21.37
N ASN A 16 -6.42 14.10 -21.92
CA ASN A 16 -6.91 13.44 -23.13
C ASN A 16 -6.02 13.75 -24.35
N THR A 17 -4.90 13.03 -24.51
CA THR A 17 -4.09 13.07 -25.73
C THR A 17 -3.89 11.66 -26.27
N GLU A 18 -4.13 11.56 -27.57
CA GLU A 18 -4.30 10.36 -28.37
C GLU A 18 -2.99 9.53 -28.45
N GLU A 19 -3.13 8.22 -28.28
CA GLU A 19 -2.11 7.15 -28.41
C GLU A 19 -0.86 7.22 -27.52
N PHE A 20 -0.96 6.66 -26.31
CA PHE A 20 0.20 6.27 -25.49
C PHE A 20 0.37 4.74 -25.43
N TYR A 21 1.56 4.27 -25.78
CA TYR A 21 1.98 2.88 -25.61
C TYR A 21 1.87 2.50 -24.13
N GLY A 22 1.01 1.55 -23.78
CA GLY A 22 0.83 1.13 -22.39
C GLY A 22 -0.17 -0.01 -22.28
N LEU A 23 0.04 -0.90 -21.31
CA LEU A 23 -0.90 -1.99 -21.04
C LEU A 23 -2.23 -1.40 -20.58
N GLN A 24 -3.29 -1.56 -21.37
CA GLN A 24 -4.65 -1.15 -21.03
C GLN A 24 -5.49 -2.39 -20.76
N TRP A 25 -6.24 -2.37 -19.66
CA TRP A 25 -7.18 -3.42 -19.30
C TRP A 25 -8.41 -2.83 -18.63
N VAL A 26 -9.52 -3.54 -18.72
CA VAL A 26 -10.78 -3.15 -18.07
C VAL A 26 -10.55 -3.11 -16.55
N GLY A 27 -10.90 -2.00 -15.90
CA GLY A 27 -10.71 -1.82 -14.46
C GLY A 27 -9.37 -1.20 -14.05
N LYS A 28 -8.44 -0.90 -14.98
CA LYS A 28 -7.15 -0.25 -14.66
C LYS A 28 -7.30 1.05 -13.85
N LYS A 29 -8.22 1.93 -14.27
CA LYS A 29 -8.46 3.21 -13.59
C LYS A 29 -8.99 3.01 -12.17
N GLU A 30 -9.87 2.03 -12.00
CA GLU A 30 -10.44 1.71 -10.69
C GLU A 30 -9.40 1.06 -9.77
N ALA A 31 -8.58 0.13 -10.28
CA ALA A 31 -7.48 -0.47 -9.52
C ALA A 31 -6.49 0.59 -9.01
N ARG A 32 -6.15 1.58 -9.85
CA ARG A 32 -5.34 2.74 -9.42
C ARG A 32 -6.04 3.53 -8.33
N ARG A 33 -7.31 3.89 -8.52
CA ARG A 33 -8.09 4.64 -7.53
C ARG A 33 -8.08 3.92 -6.17
N LEU A 34 -8.33 2.61 -6.17
CA LEU A 34 -8.30 1.79 -4.97
C LEU A 34 -6.91 1.83 -4.31
N ALA A 35 -5.82 1.69 -5.05
CA ALA A 35 -4.47 1.70 -4.45
C ALA A 35 -4.17 2.96 -3.60
N PHE A 36 -4.75 4.11 -3.96
CA PHE A 36 -4.51 5.40 -3.29
C PHE A 36 -5.62 5.84 -2.33
N LEU A 37 -6.66 5.01 -2.11
CA LEU A 37 -7.64 5.34 -1.07
C LEU A 37 -6.97 5.35 0.31
N PRO A 38 -7.38 6.27 1.20
CA PRO A 38 -6.92 6.24 2.57
C PRO A 38 -7.38 4.94 3.24
N PRO A 39 -6.59 4.39 4.19
CA PRO A 39 -7.03 3.25 4.98
C PRO A 39 -8.27 3.63 5.81
N GLN A 40 -9.21 2.71 5.92
CA GLN A 40 -10.41 2.82 6.73
C GLN A 40 -10.20 2.30 8.16
N GLY A 41 -9.22 1.41 8.36
CA GLY A 41 -8.94 0.78 9.64
C GLY A 41 -7.78 1.39 10.42
N THR A 42 -7.48 0.77 11.56
CA THR A 42 -6.23 0.94 12.31
C THR A 42 -5.72 -0.42 12.77
N LEU A 43 -4.43 -0.51 13.07
CA LEU A 43 -3.87 -1.72 13.66
C LEU A 43 -4.23 -1.79 15.15
N LYS A 44 -4.68 -2.96 15.59
CA LYS A 44 -4.91 -3.28 16.99
C LYS A 44 -3.83 -4.27 17.45
N PHE A 45 -3.12 -3.93 18.52
CA PHE A 45 -2.17 -4.87 19.13
C PHE A 45 -2.93 -6.02 19.80
N MET A 46 -2.46 -7.24 19.57
CA MET A 46 -3.04 -8.47 20.12
C MET A 46 -2.05 -9.06 21.13
N GLU A 47 -2.25 -8.71 22.40
CA GLU A 47 -1.42 -9.18 23.51
C GLU A 47 -1.55 -10.69 23.71
N GLY A 48 -0.41 -11.38 23.85
CA GLY A 48 -0.35 -12.81 24.15
C GLY A 48 -0.40 -13.74 22.92
N GLU A 49 -0.61 -13.21 21.72
CA GLU A 49 -0.61 -13.97 20.45
C GLU A 49 0.79 -14.04 19.81
N GLY A 50 1.75 -13.24 20.31
CA GLY A 50 3.10 -13.16 19.79
C GLY A 50 4.08 -14.13 20.47
N ILE A 51 5.17 -14.42 19.76
CA ILE A 51 6.29 -15.21 20.29
C ILE A 51 7.39 -14.24 20.73
N ASN A 52 7.76 -14.27 22.03
CA ASN A 52 8.78 -13.39 22.62
C ASN A 52 8.49 -11.90 22.39
N GLU A 53 7.26 -11.46 22.70
CA GLU A 53 6.73 -10.12 22.39
C GLU A 53 7.62 -8.98 22.89
N GLU A 54 8.23 -9.11 24.06
CA GLU A 54 9.09 -8.07 24.65
C GLU A 54 10.34 -7.75 23.80
N ASN A 55 10.85 -8.73 23.04
CA ASN A 55 12.10 -8.61 22.29
C ASN A 55 11.93 -8.82 20.79
N ALA A 56 10.71 -9.05 20.31
CA ALA A 56 10.43 -9.38 18.92
C ALA A 56 10.79 -8.20 17.99
N LYS A 57 11.51 -8.50 16.91
CA LYS A 57 11.83 -7.56 15.82
C LYS A 57 10.99 -7.79 14.57
N HIS A 58 10.19 -8.84 14.58
CA HIS A 58 9.34 -9.25 13.47
C HIS A 58 7.89 -9.02 13.86
N ILE A 59 7.09 -8.59 12.87
CA ILE A 59 5.67 -8.35 13.04
C ILE A 59 4.90 -9.28 12.11
N LEU A 60 3.83 -9.85 12.62
CA LEU A 60 2.80 -10.51 11.84
C LEU A 60 1.56 -9.61 11.89
N ILE A 61 0.94 -9.37 10.74
CA ILE A 61 -0.29 -8.57 10.64
C ILE A 61 -1.33 -9.44 9.95
N GLU A 62 -2.48 -9.61 10.59
CA GLU A 62 -3.63 -10.30 10.02
C GLU A 62 -4.60 -9.28 9.40
N GLY A 63 -5.05 -9.55 8.17
CA GLY A 63 -6.02 -8.71 7.47
C GLY A 63 -5.91 -8.79 5.94
N ASP A 64 -6.73 -7.98 5.27
CA ASP A 64 -6.62 -7.77 3.82
C ASP A 64 -5.31 -7.05 3.50
N ASN A 65 -4.55 -7.58 2.55
CA ASN A 65 -3.20 -7.10 2.27
C ASN A 65 -3.17 -5.66 1.73
N LEU A 66 -4.16 -5.25 0.96
CA LEU A 66 -4.21 -3.91 0.37
C LEU A 66 -4.46 -2.87 1.46
N GLU A 67 -5.36 -3.17 2.39
CA GLU A 67 -5.62 -2.30 3.55
C GLU A 67 -4.41 -2.21 4.49
N VAL A 68 -3.76 -3.33 4.77
CA VAL A 68 -2.54 -3.37 5.58
C VAL A 68 -1.40 -2.57 4.93
N LEU A 69 -1.19 -2.72 3.62
CA LEU A 69 -0.14 -1.98 2.91
C LEU A 69 -0.39 -0.47 2.91
N ARG A 70 -1.65 -0.02 2.78
CA ARG A 70 -2.01 1.41 2.92
C ARG A 70 -1.67 1.94 4.32
N LEU A 71 -1.94 1.16 5.37
CA LEU A 71 -1.58 1.54 6.74
C LEU A 71 -0.07 1.67 6.94
N LEU A 72 0.70 0.74 6.38
CA LEU A 72 2.16 0.71 6.53
C LEU A 72 2.87 1.78 5.69
N GLN A 73 2.23 2.29 4.63
CA GLN A 73 2.82 3.23 3.68
C GLN A 73 3.51 4.42 4.37
N LYS A 74 2.83 5.05 5.34
CA LYS A 74 3.35 6.24 6.03
C LYS A 74 4.64 5.95 6.82
N SER A 75 4.74 4.79 7.45
CA SER A 75 5.84 4.47 8.38
C SER A 75 6.99 3.71 7.71
N TYR A 76 6.72 2.98 6.63
CA TYR A 76 7.66 2.04 6.01
C TYR A 76 8.07 2.41 4.57
N SER A 77 7.54 3.49 3.98
CA SER A 77 7.95 3.95 2.65
C SER A 77 9.47 4.16 2.58
N GLY A 78 10.10 3.60 1.55
CA GLY A 78 11.56 3.65 1.34
C GLY A 78 12.40 2.83 2.34
N ARG A 79 11.79 2.06 3.25
CA ARG A 79 12.51 1.29 4.30
C ARG A 79 12.59 -0.21 4.05
N ILE A 80 11.81 -0.72 3.08
CA ILE A 80 11.74 -2.16 2.79
C ILE A 80 12.83 -2.53 1.78
N LYS A 81 13.77 -3.39 2.19
CA LYS A 81 14.89 -3.84 1.34
C LYS A 81 14.46 -4.87 0.29
N MET A 82 13.53 -5.76 0.63
CA MET A 82 13.10 -6.87 -0.21
C MET A 82 11.64 -7.18 0.09
N ILE A 83 10.87 -7.44 -0.98
CA ILE A 83 9.50 -7.93 -0.92
C ILE A 83 9.49 -9.31 -1.59
N TYR A 84 8.97 -10.31 -0.89
CA TYR A 84 8.70 -11.64 -1.42
C TYR A 84 7.19 -11.88 -1.35
N ILE A 85 6.59 -12.24 -2.48
CA ILE A 85 5.16 -12.57 -2.59
C ILE A 85 4.99 -13.83 -3.43
N ASP A 86 4.02 -14.65 -3.05
CA ASP A 86 3.56 -15.82 -3.81
C ASP A 86 2.04 -15.65 -4.02
N PRO A 87 1.64 -14.82 -5.01
CA PRO A 87 0.23 -14.53 -5.26
C PRO A 87 -0.48 -15.77 -5.85
N PRO A 88 -1.83 -15.79 -5.83
CA PRO A 88 -2.57 -16.83 -6.53
C PRO A 88 -2.18 -16.88 -8.02
N VAL A 89 -2.12 -18.10 -8.56
CA VAL A 89 -1.88 -18.39 -9.99
C VAL A 89 -3.02 -17.97 -10.89
#